data_AF-A0A382QFN9-F1
#
_entry.id   AF-A0A382QFN9-F1
#
_cell.length_a   1.000
_cell.length_b   1.000
_cell.length_c   1.000
_cell.angle_alpha   90.00
_cell.angle_beta   90.00
_cell.angle_gamma   90.00
#
_symmetry.space_group_name_H-M   'P 1'
#
loop_
_entity.id
_entity.type
_entity.pdbx_description
1 polymer ?
#
loop_
_entity_poly.entity_id
_entity_poly.type
_entity_poly.pdbx_seq_one_letter_code
_entity_poly.pdbx_strand_id
1 'polypeptide(L)'
;MNSVLEYAKLYASLGWKVFPVNKRKRPAVKWTTECTTDIKKIEDWYRKNPHLGVGIACGPSNLFVLDIDIKKDKGDAKKLKL
;
A
#
# COMPACT_ATOMS: atom_id res chain seq x y z
N MET A 1 9.77 13.52 -10.94
CA MET A 1 9.27 12.23 -10.43
C MET A 1 8.33 12.56 -9.27
N ASN A 2 7.07 12.09 -9.29
CA ASN A 2 6.09 12.41 -8.25
C ASN A 2 6.49 11.74 -6.93
N SER A 3 6.34 12.47 -5.81
CA SER A 3 6.63 11.93 -4.47
C SER A 3 5.55 10.93 -4.03
N VAL A 4 5.84 10.12 -3.01
CA VAL A 4 4.82 9.23 -2.43
C VAL A 4 3.63 10.04 -1.87
N LEU A 5 3.88 11.24 -1.34
CA LEU A 5 2.82 12.14 -0.88
C LEU A 5 1.90 12.55 -2.03
N GLU A 6 2.45 12.88 -3.20
CA GLU A 6 1.64 13.23 -4.38
C GLU A 6 0.77 12.06 -4.83
N TYR A 7 1.30 10.83 -4.84
CA TYR A 7 0.50 9.63 -5.13
C TYR A 7 -0.56 9.36 -4.07
N ALA A 8 -0.24 9.54 -2.77
CA ALA A 8 -1.20 9.35 -1.69
C ALA A 8 -2.38 10.33 -1.81
N LYS A 9 -2.10 11.60 -2.15
CA LYS A 9 -3.12 12.62 -2.45
C LYS A 9 -3.95 12.26 -3.68
N LEU A 10 -3.30 11.81 -4.75
CA LEU A 10 -3.99 11.36 -5.97
C LEU A 10 -4.95 10.21 -5.67
N TYR A 11 -4.50 9.17 -4.97
CA TYR A 11 -5.37 8.04 -4.59
C TYR A 11 -6.53 8.50 -3.69
N ALA A 12 -6.27 9.40 -2.75
CA ALA A 12 -7.31 9.98 -1.92
C ALA A 12 -8.35 10.77 -2.74
N SER A 13 -7.92 11.53 -3.77
CA SER A 13 -8.83 12.24 -4.67
C SER A 13 -9.69 11.32 -5.55
N LEU A 14 -9.25 10.07 -5.76
CA LEU A 14 -10.04 9.01 -6.40
C LEU A 14 -11.03 8.34 -5.43
N GLY A 15 -11.10 8.80 -4.18
CA GLY A 15 -11.94 8.24 -3.13
C GLY A 15 -11.34 7.02 -2.42
N TRP A 16 -10.09 6.65 -2.72
CA TRP A 16 -9.46 5.49 -2.10
C TRP A 16 -8.90 5.84 -0.73
N LYS A 17 -9.26 5.05 0.28
CA LYS A 17 -8.78 5.20 1.65
C LYS A 17 -7.32 4.75 1.72
N VAL A 18 -6.41 5.67 1.96
CA VAL A 18 -4.97 5.40 2.04
C VAL A 18 -4.47 5.35 3.49
N PHE A 19 -3.32 4.72 3.69
CA PHE A 19 -2.59 4.71 4.95
C PHE A 19 -1.07 4.62 4.70
N PRO A 20 -0.23 5.13 5.62
CA PRO A 20 1.22 5.09 5.46
C PRO A 20 1.79 3.70 5.75
N VAL A 21 2.85 3.35 5.03
CA VAL A 21 3.56 2.06 5.14
C VAL A 21 5.02 2.31 5.42
N ASN A 22 5.60 1.60 6.39
CA ASN A 22 7.01 1.75 6.74
C ASN A 22 7.94 0.97 5.78
N LYS A 23 9.26 1.17 5.91
CA LYS A 23 10.28 0.50 5.08
C LYS A 23 10.24 -1.04 5.14
N ARG A 24 9.61 -1.63 6.16
CA ARG A 24 9.43 -3.09 6.30
C ARG A 24 8.13 -3.58 5.66
N LYS A 25 7.48 -2.76 4.82
CA LYS A 25 6.19 -3.04 4.18
C LYS A 25 5.06 -3.33 5.17
N ARG A 26 5.09 -2.69 6.35
CA ARG A 26 4.02 -2.79 7.36
C ARG A 26 3.30 -1.45 7.53
N PRO A 27 1.99 -1.43 7.83
CA PRO A 27 1.28 -0.20 8.17
C PRO A 27 1.99 0.55 9.31
N ALA A 28 2.15 1.87 9.16
CA ALA A 28 2.73 2.74 10.20
C ALA A 28 1.66 3.27 11.18
N VAL A 29 0.39 2.94 10.93
CA VAL A 29 -0.78 3.27 11.76
C VAL A 29 -1.70 2.04 11.84
N LYS A 30 -2.71 2.08 12.72
CA LYS A 30 -3.79 1.09 12.74
C LYS A 30 -4.71 1.28 11.52
N TRP A 31 -4.26 0.81 10.36
CA TRP A 31 -4.85 1.14 9.06
C TRP A 31 -6.35 0.83 8.95
N THR A 32 -6.85 -0.19 9.65
CA THR A 32 -8.28 -0.56 9.65
C THR A 32 -9.20 0.56 10.14
N THR A 33 -8.70 1.44 11.03
CA THR A 33 -9.46 2.58 11.56
C THR A 33 -8.89 3.92 11.12
N GLU A 34 -7.61 3.96 10.74
CA GLU A 34 -6.90 5.20 10.43
C GLU A 34 -6.81 5.52 8.94
N CYS A 35 -7.18 4.58 8.05
CA CYS A 35 -7.18 4.85 6.61
C CYS A 35 -8.13 6.00 6.25
N THR A 36 -7.72 6.86 5.33
CA THR A 36 -8.43 8.12 5.10
C THR A 36 -8.31 8.62 3.66
N THR A 37 -9.20 9.53 3.30
CA THR A 37 -9.14 10.39 2.10
C THR A 37 -8.86 11.86 2.49
N ASP A 38 -8.75 12.16 3.78
CA ASP A 38 -8.45 13.50 4.29
C ASP A 38 -7.00 13.88 3.99
N ILE A 39 -6.84 14.86 3.10
CA ILE A 39 -5.55 15.36 2.62
C ILE A 39 -4.69 15.90 3.75
N LYS A 40 -5.26 16.57 4.76
CA LYS A 40 -4.46 17.15 5.87
C LYS A 40 -3.82 16.05 6.70
N LYS A 41 -4.60 15.02 7.04
CA LYS A 41 -4.10 13.84 7.77
C LYS A 41 -3.02 13.12 6.97
N ILE A 42 -3.18 13.03 5.65
CA ILE A 42 -2.17 12.46 4.76
C ILE A 42 -0.88 13.28 4.82
N GLU A 43 -0.95 14.60 4.61
CA GLU A 43 0.21 15.50 4.68
C GLU A 43 0.97 15.38 6.03
N ASP A 44 0.24 15.28 7.14
CA ASP A 44 0.83 15.14 8.47
C ASP A 44 1.66 13.87 8.64
N TRP A 45 1.25 12.75 8.03
CA TRP A 45 2.03 11.51 8.04
C TRP A 45 3.40 11.70 7.38
N TYR A 46 3.43 12.39 6.23
CA TYR A 46 4.64 12.57 5.44
C TYR A 46 5.51 13.74 5.91
N ARG A 47 4.95 14.74 6.60
CA ARG A 47 5.70 15.90 7.13
C ARG A 47 6.87 15.49 8.04
N LYS A 48 6.62 14.53 8.94
CA LYS A 48 7.65 14.02 9.86
C LYS A 48 8.44 12.83 9.28
N ASN A 49 7.86 12.13 8.31
CA ASN A 49 8.41 10.88 7.79
C ASN A 49 8.24 10.82 6.25
N PRO A 50 9.02 11.60 5.48
CA PRO A 50 8.85 11.68 4.02
C PRO A 50 9.22 10.38 3.28
N HIS A 51 9.79 9.41 3.98
CA HIS A 51 10.23 8.12 3.44
C HIS A 51 9.21 6.99 3.62
N LEU A 52 8.02 7.29 4.15
CA LEU A 52 6.93 6.31 4.21
C LEU A 52 6.45 5.99 2.79
N GLY A 53 6.05 4.74 2.59
CA GLY A 53 5.26 4.32 1.44
C GLY A 53 3.77 4.59 1.67
N VAL A 54 2.95 4.29 0.67
CA VAL A 54 1.49 4.38 0.72
C VAL A 54 0.87 3.00 0.50
N GLY A 55 -0.14 2.67 1.29
CA GLY A 55 -1.04 1.54 1.08
C GLY A 55 -2.47 2.02 0.86
N ILE A 56 -3.28 1.21 0.18
CA ILE A 56 -4.71 1.44 -0.04
C ILE A 56 -5.50 0.39 0.74
N ALA A 57 -6.49 0.81 1.51
CA ALA A 57 -7.41 -0.09 2.20
C ALA A 57 -8.53 -0.49 1.23
N CYS A 58 -8.36 -1.62 0.55
CA CYS A 58 -9.22 -2.03 -0.57
C CYS A 58 -10.70 -2.17 -0.18
N GLY A 59 -10.99 -2.85 0.95
CA GLY A 59 -12.36 -3.01 1.45
C GLY A 59 -13.08 -1.67 1.68
N PRO A 60 -12.53 -0.76 2.53
CA PRO A 60 -13.06 0.59 2.70
C PRO A 60 -13.12 1.44 1.43
N SER A 61 -12.33 1.10 0.41
CA SER A 61 -12.31 1.79 -0.89
C SER A 61 -13.23 1.15 -1.93
N ASN A 62 -13.97 0.09 -1.57
CA ASN A 62 -14.78 -0.71 -2.49
C ASN A 62 -14.00 -1.21 -3.73
N LEU A 63 -12.74 -1.63 -3.51
CA LEU A 63 -11.86 -2.12 -4.56
C LEU A 63 -11.75 -3.64 -4.51
N PHE A 64 -11.94 -4.26 -5.67
CA PHE A 64 -11.48 -5.62 -5.95
C PHE A 64 -10.08 -5.56 -6.55
N VAL A 65 -9.12 -6.24 -5.93
CA VAL A 65 -7.72 -6.24 -6.38
C VAL A 65 -7.33 -7.67 -6.74
N LEU A 66 -6.89 -7.86 -7.98
CA LEU A 66 -6.34 -9.11 -8.48
C LEU A 66 -4.82 -8.97 -8.59
N ASP A 67 -4.09 -9.66 -7.73
CA ASP A 67 -2.63 -9.70 -7.76
C ASP A 67 -2.18 -10.87 -8.64
N ILE A 68 -1.61 -10.59 -9.81
CA ILE A 68 -1.18 -11.60 -10.80
C ILE A 68 0.34 -11.73 -10.73
N ASP A 69 0.82 -12.70 -9.97
CA ASP A 69 2.23 -13.08 -9.95
C ASP A 69 2.48 -14.27 -10.88
N ILE A 70 3.14 -14.02 -12.03
CA ILE A 70 3.66 -15.09 -12.88
C ILE A 70 4.95 -15.60 -12.25
N LYS A 71 4.91 -16.81 -11.67
CA LYS A 71 6.13 -17.50 -11.26
C LYS A 71 6.96 -17.77 -12.52
N LYS A 72 8.17 -17.20 -12.60
CA LYS A 72 9.20 -17.78 -13.48
C LYS A 72 9.45 -19.18 -12.96
N ASP A 73 9.25 -20.18 -13.79
CA ASP A 73 9.56 -21.57 -13.47
C ASP A 73 10.95 -21.64 -12.85
N LYS A 74 11.00 -21.98 -11.56
CA LYS A 74 12.23 -22.51 -10.99
C LYS A 74 12.29 -23.93 -11.51
N GLY A 75 13.20 -24.18 -12.46
CA GLY A 75 13.59 -25.53 -12.82
C GLY A 75 14.22 -26.22 -11.61
N ASP A 76 13.40 -26.74 -10.72
CA ASP A 76 13.80 -27.62 -9.63
C ASP A 76 13.02 -28.93 -9.82
N ALA A 77 13.73 -29.94 -10.32
CA ALA A 77 13.24 -31.30 -10.42
C ALA A 77 12.56 -31.70 -9.11
N LYS A 78 11.33 -32.23 -9.21
CA LYS A 78 10.62 -32.85 -8.10
C LYS A 78 11.55 -33.84 -7.42
N LYS A 79 11.87 -33.60 -6.15
CA LYS A 79 12.45 -34.64 -5.29
C LYS A 79 11.35 -35.67 -5.07
N LEU A 80 11.43 -36.80 -5.79
CA LEU A 80 10.70 -38.02 -5.44
C LEU A 80 11.08 -38.37 -4.00
N LYS A 81 10.12 -38.29 -3.09
CA LYS A 81 10.17 -39.03 -1.84
C LYS A 81 9.55 -40.40 -2.15
N LEU A 82 10.39 -41.44 -2.12
CA LEU A 82 9.94 -42.81 -1.89
C LEU A 82 9.49 -42.92 -0.42
#